data_AF-A0A165PWZ2-F1
#
_entry.id   AF-A0A165PWZ2-F1
#
_cell.length_a   1.000
_cell.length_b   1.000
_cell.length_c   1.000
_cell.angle_alpha   90.00
_cell.angle_beta   90.00
_cell.angle_gamma   90.00
#
_symmetry.space_group_name_H-M   'P 1'
#
loop_
_entity.id
_entity.type
_entity.pdbx_description
1 polymer ?
#
loop_
_entity_poly.entity_id
_entity_poly.type
_entity_poly.pdbx_seq_one_letter_code
_entity_poly.pdbx_strand_id
1 'polypeptide(L)'
;MDKDNNTKDFTFAKLSDLKLPVTFRVSQMEGTRKPRSYTELLEHPELRFAGVQLPTLSDLYVTAQLVADNKPLTIPYRTAFKAFKNSYT
;
A
#
# COMPACT_ATOMS: atom_id res chain seq x y z
N MET A 1 -41.98 -9.85 10.78
CA MET A 1 -41.41 -8.76 11.59
C MET A 1 -40.03 -9.22 11.98
N ASP A 2 -38.99 -8.87 11.23
CA ASP A 2 -37.60 -9.05 11.66
C ASP A 2 -36.81 -7.88 11.07
N LYS A 3 -36.66 -6.84 11.88
CA LYS A 3 -36.09 -5.55 11.52
C LYS A 3 -34.62 -5.57 11.91
N ASP A 4 -33.75 -5.64 10.91
CA ASP A 4 -32.35 -5.18 10.87
C ASP A 4 -31.65 -4.93 12.22
N ASN A 5 -31.12 -5.99 12.84
CA ASN A 5 -30.20 -5.87 13.98
C ASN A 5 -28.74 -5.89 13.48
N ASN A 6 -28.39 -4.94 12.61
CA ASN A 6 -27.00 -4.68 12.20
C ASN A 6 -26.48 -3.37 12.83
N THR A 7 -26.82 -3.15 14.10
CA THR A 7 -26.05 -2.25 14.94
C THR A 7 -24.84 -3.05 15.41
N LYS A 8 -23.71 -2.91 14.71
CA LYS A 8 -22.43 -3.41 15.22
C LYS A 8 -22.20 -2.71 16.56
N ASP A 9 -22.37 -3.45 17.65
CA ASP A 9 -22.11 -2.92 18.98
C ASP A 9 -20.64 -2.56 19.09
N PHE A 10 -20.35 -1.27 19.18
CA PHE A 10 -19.01 -0.77 19.40
C PHE A 10 -18.72 -0.80 20.90
N THR A 11 -17.67 -1.54 21.28
CA THR A 11 -17.18 -1.55 22.66
C THR A 11 -15.88 -0.76 22.72
N PHE A 12 -15.72 0.05 23.76
CA PHE A 12 -14.52 0.83 24.01
C PHE A 12 -13.61 0.10 25.01
N ALA A 13 -12.32 0.09 24.75
CA ALA A 13 -11.30 -0.47 25.65
C ALA A 13 -10.13 0.49 25.76
N LYS A 14 -9.43 0.46 26.91
CA LYS A 14 -8.17 1.17 27.05
C LYS A 14 -7.08 0.41 26.31
N LEU A 15 -6.07 1.15 25.82
CA LEU A 15 -4.93 0.54 25.12
C LEU A 15 -4.20 -0.49 26.00
N SER A 16 -4.12 -0.25 27.31
CA SER A 16 -3.54 -1.18 28.29
C SER A 16 -4.21 -2.55 28.33
N ASP A 17 -5.49 -2.60 27.97
CA ASP A 17 -6.33 -3.78 28.11
C ASP A 17 -6.29 -4.63 26.82
N LEU A 18 -5.74 -4.08 25.72
CA LEU A 18 -5.65 -4.73 24.42
C LEU A 18 -4.23 -5.27 24.16
N LYS A 19 -4.05 -6.58 24.29
CA LYS A 19 -2.77 -7.28 24.02
C LYS A 19 -2.73 -7.94 22.64
N LEU A 20 -3.17 -7.22 21.60
CA LEU A 20 -3.19 -7.72 20.23
C LEU A 20 -2.14 -7.01 19.37
N PRO A 21 -1.46 -7.73 18.47
CA PRO A 21 -0.58 -7.09 17.51
C PRO A 21 -1.39 -6.21 16.54
N VAL A 22 -0.89 -5.00 16.27
CA VAL A 22 -1.48 -4.12 15.26
C VAL A 22 -1.28 -4.73 13.88
N THR A 23 -2.37 -4.93 13.14
CA THR A 23 -2.35 -5.52 11.80
C THR A 23 -2.99 -4.57 10.80
N PHE A 24 -2.32 -4.35 9.67
CA PHE A 24 -2.83 -3.55 8.57
C PHE A 24 -3.20 -4.44 7.39
N ARG A 25 -4.40 -4.26 6.85
CA ARG A 25 -4.82 -4.88 5.59
C ARG A 25 -4.77 -3.83 4.49
N VAL A 26 -3.84 -3.99 3.56
CA VAL A 26 -3.83 -3.19 2.32
C VAL A 26 -4.89 -3.77 1.38
N SER A 27 -5.95 -3.00 1.11
CA SER A 27 -7.05 -3.46 0.26
C SER A 27 -6.76 -3.23 -1.22
N GLN A 28 -6.49 -1.98 -1.58
CA GLN A 28 -6.45 -1.52 -2.97
C GLN A 28 -5.43 -0.38 -3.10
N MET A 29 -4.85 -0.21 -4.29
CA MET A 29 -3.99 0.93 -4.61
C MET A 29 -4.60 1.71 -5.76
N GLU A 30 -4.68 3.02 -5.62
CA GLU A 30 -5.22 3.88 -6.67
C GLU A 30 -4.20 4.92 -7.09
N GLY A 31 -4.20 5.24 -8.38
CA GLY A 31 -3.33 6.26 -8.95
C GLY A 31 -2.77 5.88 -10.31
N THR A 32 -2.38 6.91 -11.06
CA THR A 32 -1.67 6.77 -12.32
C THR A 32 -0.21 7.14 -12.10
N ARG A 33 0.71 6.25 -12.50
CA ARG A 33 2.13 6.61 -12.55
C ARG A 33 2.39 7.32 -13.86
N LYS A 34 2.91 8.53 -13.77
CA LYS A 34 3.34 9.27 -14.96
C LYS A 34 4.67 8.69 -15.44
N PRO A 35 4.80 8.39 -16.75
CA PRO A 35 6.09 8.17 -17.39
C PRO A 35 7.08 9.29 -17.07
N ARG A 36 8.36 8.96 -16.94
CA ARG A 36 9.43 9.98 -16.85
C ARG A 36 9.51 10.77 -18.15
N SER A 37 9.99 12.00 -18.06
CA SER A 37 10.08 12.89 -19.22
C SER A 37 11.12 12.40 -20.24
N TYR A 38 10.97 12.80 -21.50
CA TYR A 38 11.93 12.44 -22.54
C TYR A 38 13.33 12.98 -22.25
N THR A 39 13.44 14.20 -21.70
CA THR A 39 14.72 14.81 -21.30
C THR A 39 15.46 13.95 -20.28
N GLU A 40 14.74 13.47 -19.26
CA GLU A 40 15.30 12.59 -18.23
C GLU A 40 15.75 11.24 -18.80
N LEU A 41 15.06 10.73 -19.82
CA LEU A 41 15.46 9.50 -20.54
C LEU A 41 16.64 9.69 -21.49
N LEU A 42 17.00 10.93 -21.84
CA LEU A 42 18.21 11.23 -22.61
C LEU A 42 19.42 11.31 -21.68
N GLU A 43 19.25 11.92 -20.50
CA GLU A 43 20.28 11.99 -19.45
C GLU A 43 20.56 10.61 -18.86
N HIS A 44 19.51 9.79 -18.68
CA HIS A 44 19.58 8.46 -18.08
C HIS A 44 18.88 7.40 -18.95
N PRO A 45 19.57 6.89 -20.01
CA PRO A 45 19.00 5.92 -20.94
C PRO A 45 18.53 4.61 -20.30
N GLU A 46 19.12 4.21 -19.18
CA GLU A 46 18.76 3.01 -18.41
C GLU A 46 17.32 3.05 -17.90
N LEU A 47 16.78 4.24 -17.65
CA LEU A 47 15.43 4.43 -17.13
C LEU A 47 14.34 4.07 -18.14
N ARG A 48 14.69 3.92 -19.43
CA ARG A 48 13.76 3.47 -20.49
C ARG A 48 13.23 2.07 -20.23
N PHE A 49 13.99 1.22 -19.52
CA PHE A 49 13.61 -0.14 -19.19
C PHE A 49 12.90 -0.26 -17.83
N ALA A 50 12.71 0.86 -17.13
CA ALA A 50 11.94 0.85 -15.90
C ALA A 50 10.49 0.45 -16.19
N GLY A 51 9.88 -0.37 -15.32
CA GLY A 51 8.50 -0.82 -15.51
C GLY A 51 7.47 0.30 -15.64
N VAL A 52 7.77 1.50 -15.14
CA VAL A 52 6.93 2.71 -15.28
C VAL A 52 6.93 3.30 -16.69
N GLN A 53 7.95 3.00 -17.49
CA GLN A 53 8.05 3.42 -18.89
C GLN A 53 7.48 2.40 -19.87
N LEU A 54 7.18 1.19 -19.40
CA LEU A 54 6.51 0.19 -20.20
C LEU A 54 5.00 0.48 -20.25
N PRO A 55 4.33 0.16 -21.37
CA PRO A 55 2.88 0.29 -21.48
C PRO A 55 2.11 -0.74 -20.63
N THR A 56 2.81 -1.71 -20.04
CA THR A 56 2.26 -2.70 -19.11
C THR A 56 2.17 -2.16 -17.69
N LEU A 57 1.26 -2.70 -16.88
CA LEU A 57 1.22 -2.41 -15.44
C LEU A 57 2.54 -2.82 -14.78
N SER A 58 3.05 -1.96 -13.91
CA SER A 58 4.27 -2.23 -13.17
C SER A 58 3.99 -3.20 -12.02
N ASP A 59 4.94 -4.07 -11.75
CA ASP A 59 4.93 -4.93 -10.57
C ASP A 59 5.23 -4.12 -9.31
N LEU A 60 4.24 -4.01 -8.42
CA LEU A 60 4.35 -3.23 -7.19
C LEU A 60 4.23 -4.11 -5.94
N TYR A 61 4.86 -3.66 -4.87
CA TYR A 61 4.67 -4.18 -3.53
C TYR A 61 4.60 -3.02 -2.55
N VAL A 62 3.98 -3.24 -1.40
CA VAL A 62 3.86 -2.23 -0.35
C VAL A 62 4.81 -2.60 0.78
N THR A 63 5.55 -1.60 1.26
CA THR A 63 6.31 -1.68 2.51
C THR A 63 5.67 -0.76 3.53
N ALA A 64 5.31 -1.30 4.69
CA ALA A 64 4.74 -0.57 5.80
C ALA A 64 5.68 -0.62 7.01
N GLN A 65 5.89 0.52 7.66
CA GLN A 65 6.70 0.63 8.85
C GLN A 65 6.07 1.63 9.81
N LEU A 66 5.96 1.26 11.08
CA LEU A 66 5.46 2.16 12.11
C LEU A 66 6.59 3.08 12.60
N VAL A 67 6.32 4.38 12.58
CA VAL A 67 7.26 5.44 12.98
C VAL A 67 6.57 6.33 14.02
N ALA A 68 7.31 6.72 15.07
CA ALA A 68 6.91 7.73 16.04
C ALA A 68 8.12 8.60 16.38
N ASP A 69 7.92 9.90 16.59
CA ASP A 69 8.99 10.85 16.93
C ASP A 69 10.19 10.79 15.97
N ASN A 70 9.92 10.64 14.66
CA ASN A 70 10.93 10.44 13.61
C ASN A 70 11.83 9.21 13.80
N LYS A 71 11.42 8.24 14.63
CA LYS A 71 12.14 6.98 14.87
C LYS A 71 11.27 5.78 14.49
N PRO A 72 11.84 4.79 13.79
CA PRO A 72 11.12 3.56 13.48
C PRO A 72 10.89 2.75 14.76
N LEU A 73 9.65 2.38 15.02
CA LEU A 73 9.27 1.52 16.15
C LEU A 73 9.35 0.03 15.80
N THR A 74 9.31 -0.29 14.50
CA THR A 74 9.23 -1.66 13.98
C THR A 74 10.12 -1.81 12.76
N ILE A 75 10.41 -3.05 12.39
CA ILE A 75 11.05 -3.37 11.11
C ILE A 75 10.06 -3.12 9.95
N PRO A 76 10.54 -2.81 8.73
CA PRO A 76 9.67 -2.71 7.57
C PRO A 76 9.05 -4.06 7.22
N TYR A 77 7.74 -4.10 7.08
CA TYR A 77 7.00 -5.26 6.59
C TYR A 77 6.65 -5.08 5.12
N ARG A 78 6.88 -6.13 4.32
CA ARG A 78 6.62 -6.11 2.89
C ARG A 78 5.46 -7.05 2.55
N THR A 79 4.55 -6.60 1.69
CA THR A 79 3.50 -7.46 1.14
C THR A 79 4.08 -8.47 0.14
N ALA A 80 3.42 -9.62 0.02
CA ALA A 80 3.73 -10.56 -1.06
C ALA A 80 3.60 -9.88 -2.44
N PHE A 81 4.33 -10.41 -3.40
CA PHE A 81 4.25 -9.98 -4.80
C PHE A 81 2.84 -10.21 -5.35
N LYS A 82 2.27 -9.20 -6.01
CA LYS A 82 1.00 -9.30 -6.74
C LYS A 82 1.13 -8.61 -8.08
N ALA A 83 0.98 -9.38 -9.17
CA ALA A 83 0.95 -8.84 -10.52
C ALA A 83 -0.41 -8.14 -10.77
N PHE A 84 -0.36 -6.91 -11.25
CA PHE A 84 -1.55 -6.13 -11.62
C PHE A 84 -1.92 -6.45 -13.07
N LYS A 85 -3.12 -6.99 -13.29
CA LYS A 85 -3.52 -7.52 -14.62
C LYS A 85 -4.40 -6.58 -15.45
N ASN A 86 -5.24 -5.78 -14.80
CA ASN A 86 -6.19 -4.88 -15.49
C ASN A 86 -6.11 -3.44 -14.98
N SER A 87 -5.87 -3.25 -13.69
CA SER A 87 -5.76 -1.97 -13.02
C SER A 87 -5.04 -2.15 -11.68
N TYR A 88 -4.62 -1.05 -11.04
CA TYR A 88 -4.13 -1.09 -9.65
C TYR A 88 -5.26 -1.27 -8.62
N THR A 89 -6.53 -1.25 -9.09
CA THR A 89 -7.73 -1.47 -8.28
C THR A 89 -7.94 -2.93 -7.87
#